data_AF-A0A660N0W9-F1
#
_entry.id   AF-A0A660N0W9-F1
#
_cell.length_a   1.000
_cell.length_b   1.000
_cell.length_c   1.000
_cell.angle_alpha   90.00
_cell.angle_beta   90.00
_cell.angle_gamma   90.00
#
_symmetry.space_group_name_H-M   'P 1'
#
loop_
_entity.id
_entity.type
_entity.pdbx_description
1 polymer ?
#
loop_
_entity_poly.entity_id
_entity_poly.type
_entity_poly.pdbx_seq_one_letter_code
_entity_poly.pdbx_strand_id
1 'polypeptide(L)' 'MQYSTFSKEPNDALKEPMFFGQPVNVARYAQQRYEIFEKLIEKQIS' A
#
# COMPACT_ATOMS: atom_id res chain seq x y z
N MET A 1 12.23 -8.17 -12.12
CA MET A 1 10.94 -7.86 -11.48
C MET A 1 10.01 -7.34 -12.56
N GLN A 2 9.04 -8.15 -12.99
CA GLN A 2 8.01 -7.64 -13.91
C GLN A 2 6.99 -6.88 -13.08
N TYR A 3 6.73 -5.63 -13.44
CA TYR A 3 5.64 -4.86 -12.86
C TYR A 3 4.32 -5.57 -13.20
N SER A 4 3.54 -5.91 -12.18
CA SER A 4 2.19 -6.42 -12.32
C SER A 4 1.22 -5.38 -11.79
N THR A 5 0.12 -5.14 -12.51
CA THR A 5 -0.96 -4.28 -12.03
C THR A 5 -1.72 -4.89 -10.85
N PHE A 6 -1.66 -6.21 -10.69
CA PHE A 6 -2.26 -6.93 -9.57
C PHE A 6 -1.41 -8.16 -9.23
N SER A 7 -0.82 -8.20 -8.03
CA SER A 7 -0.13 -9.41 -7.53
C SER A 7 -1.15 -10.46 -7.08
N LYS A 8 -1.02 -11.71 -7.54
CA LYS A 8 -1.89 -12.82 -7.09
C LYS A 8 -1.42 -13.47 -5.79
N GLU A 9 -0.18 -13.17 -5.37
CA GLU A 9 0.39 -13.74 -4.15
C GLU A 9 -0.19 -13.01 -2.93
N PRO A 10 -0.59 -13.75 -1.88
CA PRO A 10 -1.03 -13.15 -0.62
C PRO A 10 0.21 -12.62 0.13
N ASN A 11 0.27 -11.30 0.33
CA ASN A 11 1.31 -10.64 1.11
C ASN A 11 0.72 -9.85 2.29
N ASP A 12 1.55 -9.61 3.30
CA ASP A 12 1.18 -8.81 4.47
C ASP A 12 1.60 -7.35 4.25
N ALA A 13 0.66 -6.52 3.80
CA ALA A 13 0.88 -5.11 3.47
C ALA A 13 1.45 -4.28 4.65
N LEU A 14 1.33 -4.73 5.90
CA LEU A 14 1.91 -4.05 7.06
C LEU A 14 3.40 -4.34 7.23
N LYS A 15 3.91 -5.42 6.63
CA LYS A 15 5.32 -5.85 6.74
C LYS A 15 6.17 -5.48 5.52
N GLU A 16 5.53 -5.16 4.40
CA GLU A 16 6.22 -4.76 3.17
C GLU A 16 7.04 -3.47 3.33
N PRO A 17 8.19 -3.35 2.63
CA PRO A 17 8.92 -2.10 2.52
C PRO A 17 8.14 -1.09 1.66
N MET A 18 8.38 0.21 1.86
CA MET A 18 7.70 1.28 1.09
C MET A 18 7.99 1.22 -0.41
N PHE A 19 9.18 0.74 -0.80
CA PHE A 19 9.65 0.70 -2.18
C PHE A 19 10.29 -0.65 -2.47
N PHE A 20 10.26 -1.05 -3.75
CA PHE A 20 10.88 -2.28 -4.26
C PHE A 20 10.34 -3.61 -3.66
N GLY A 21 9.24 -3.55 -2.90
CA GLY A 21 8.47 -4.72 -2.45
C GLY A 21 7.54 -5.26 -3.53
N GLN A 22 6.58 -6.09 -3.12
CA GLN A 22 5.56 -6.59 -4.04
C GLN A 22 4.61 -5.47 -4.49
N PRO A 23 4.20 -5.44 -5.79
CA PRO A 23 3.17 -4.52 -6.25
C PRO A 23 1.86 -4.69 -5.47
N VAL A 24 1.15 -3.59 -5.25
CA VAL A 24 -0.12 -3.59 -4.52
C VAL A 24 -1.15 -4.48 -5.24
N ASN A 25 -1.74 -5.38 -4.47
CA ASN A 25 -2.84 -6.24 -4.89
C ASN A 25 -4.17 -5.63 -4.49
N VAL A 26 -4.43 -5.45 -3.19
CA VAL A 26 -5.69 -4.85 -2.70
C VAL A 26 -5.44 -3.43 -2.17
N ALA A 27 -6.09 -2.43 -2.77
CA ALA A 27 -6.10 -1.07 -2.25
C ALA A 27 -7.04 -0.98 -1.03
N ARG A 28 -6.47 -0.90 0.17
CA ARG A 28 -7.21 -0.85 1.45
C ARG A 28 -6.73 0.32 2.31
N TYR A 29 -7.69 1.01 2.94
CA TYR A 29 -7.46 2.19 3.82
C TYR A 29 -7.85 1.92 5.29
N ALA A 30 -8.13 0.67 5.65
CA ALA A 30 -8.51 0.31 7.03
C ALA A 30 -7.29 0.12 7.96
N GLN A 31 -6.14 -0.19 7.38
CA GLN A 31 -4.90 -0.49 8.10
C GLN A 31 -3.73 0.03 7.28
N GLN A 32 -2.89 0.86 7.90
CA GLN A 32 -1.72 1.47 7.26
C GLN A 32 -0.47 1.15 8.08
N ARG A 33 0.64 0.82 7.39
CA ARG A 33 1.96 0.74 8.02
C ARG A 33 2.45 2.12 8.50
N TYR A 34 2.09 3.17 7.75
CA TYR A 34 2.45 4.55 8.03
C TYR A 34 1.21 5.43 7.95
N GLU A 35 0.61 5.73 9.10
CA GLU A 35 -0.60 6.57 9.21
C GLU A 35 -0.43 7.98 8.64
N ILE A 36 0.81 8.48 8.52
CA ILE A 36 1.06 9.83 8.01
C ILE A 36 0.57 10.02 6.58
N PHE A 37 0.62 8.98 5.74
CA PHE A 37 0.13 9.08 4.37
C PHE A 37 -1.38 9.14 4.30
N GLU A 38 -2.09 8.41 5.18
CA GLU A 38 -3.55 8.52 5.28
C GLU A 38 -3.95 9.94 5.68
N LYS A 39 -3.30 10.49 6.72
CA LYS A 39 -3.55 11.87 7.19
C LYS A 39 -3.27 12.91 6.11
N LEU A 40 -2.24 12.70 5.28
CA LEU A 40 -1.94 13.59 4.15
C LEU A 40 -2.98 13.47 3.02
N ILE A 41 -3.47 12.26 2.74
CA ILE A 41 -4.54 12.03 1.74
C ILE A 41 -5.84 12.68 2.22
N GLU A 42 -6.24 12.47 3.47
CA GLU A 42 -7.43 13.10 4.06
C GLU A 42 -7.34 14.62 4.03
N LYS A 43 -6.17 15.18 4.39
CA LYS A 43 -5.95 16.64 4.37
C LYS A 43 -5.98 17.23 2.96
N GLN A 44 -5.63 16.46 1.93
CA GLN A 44 -5.66 16.91 0.54
C GLN A 44 -7.08 16.90 -0.05
N ILE A 45 -7.96 16.05 0.47
CA ILE A 45 -9.36 15.93 0.04
C ILE A 45 -10.26 16.92 0.78
N SER A 46 -9.92 17.27 2.03
CA SER A 46 -10.57 18.33 2.81
C SER A 46 -10.22 19.73 2.35
#